data_AF-A0A963BQN7-F1
#
_entry.id   AF-A0A963BQN7-F1
#
_cell.length_a   1.000
_cell.length_b   1.000
_cell.length_c   1.000
_cell.angle_alpha   90.00
_cell.angle_beta   90.00
_cell.angle_gamma   90.00
#
_symmetry.space_group_name_H-M   'P 1'
#
loop_
_entity.id
_entity.type
_entity.pdbx_description
1 polymer ?
#
loop_
_entity_poly.entity_id
_entity_poly.type
_entity_poly.pdbx_seq_one_letter_code
_entity_poly.pdbx_strand_id
1 'polypeptide(L)' 'MSWQGWILRVDLNRLQVSREPLNRQWAEEYLGQRGLASKYLFEEMDPAADPLSPENKLILATGPLT' A
#
# COMPACT_ATOMS: atom_id res chain seq x y z
N MET A 1 -10.53 15.23 8.59
CA MET A 1 -11.49 14.26 8.02
C MET A 1 -11.17 13.94 6.56
N SER A 2 -9.90 13.71 6.17
CA SER A 2 -9.56 13.43 4.76
C SER A 2 -9.19 11.97 4.46
N TRP A 3 -8.89 11.17 5.49
CA TRP A 3 -8.37 9.81 5.31
C TRP A 3 -9.32 8.77 5.92
N GLN A 4 -9.47 7.61 5.28
CA GLN A 4 -10.18 6.46 5.85
C GLN A 4 -9.49 5.90 7.10
N GLY A 5 -8.17 6.10 7.21
CA GLY A 5 -7.39 5.77 8.41
C GLY A 5 -6.95 4.31 8.54
N TRP A 6 -7.22 3.49 7.52
CA TRP A 6 -6.76 2.11 7.43
C TRP A 6 -6.53 1.71 5.98
N ILE A 7 -5.73 0.66 5.76
CA ILE A 7 -5.59 0.02 4.45
C ILE A 7 -5.93 -1.46 4.55
N LEU A 8 -6.36 -2.02 3.42
CA LEU A 8 -6.64 -3.45 3.29
C LEU A 8 -5.37 -4.16 2.80
N ARG A 9 -5.02 -5.26 3.47
CA ARG A 9 -3.97 -6.18 3.03
C ARG A 9 -4.62 -7.47 2.56
N VAL A 10 -4.27 -7.88 1.35
CA VAL A 10 -4.80 -9.09 0.72
C VAL A 10 -3.63 -9.97 0.31
N ASP A 11 -3.57 -11.17 0.85
CA ASP A 11 -2.64 -12.22 0.41
C ASP A 11 -3.43 -13.24 -0.42
N LEU A 12 -3.16 -13.26 -1.73
CA LEU A 12 -3.84 -14.15 -2.66
C LEU A 12 -3.34 -15.59 -2.60
N ASN A 13 -2.12 -15.83 -2.12
CA ASN A 13 -1.58 -17.19 -1.95
C ASN A 13 -2.23 -17.88 -0.74
N ARG A 14 -2.49 -17.11 0.32
CA ARG A 14 -3.09 -17.61 1.57
C ARG A 14 -4.60 -17.40 1.65
N LEU A 15 -5.19 -16.69 0.69
CA LEU A 15 -6.59 -16.27 0.70
C LEU A 15 -6.98 -15.53 1.99
N GLN A 16 -6.09 -14.63 2.44
CA GLN A 16 -6.26 -13.88 3.68
C GLN A 16 -6.50 -12.40 3.39
N VAL A 17 -7.40 -11.81 4.18
CA VAL A 17 -7.70 -10.39 4.15
C VAL A 17 -7.57 -9.85 5.57
N SER A 18 -6.80 -8.78 5.74
CA SER A 18 -6.64 -8.10 7.02
C SER A 18 -6.68 -6.59 6.83
N ARG A 19 -6.93 -5.88 7.94
CA ARG A 19 -6.95 -4.43 7.98
C ARG A 19 -5.80 -3.95 8.84
N GLU A 20 -5.00 -3.03 8.32
CA GLU A 20 -3.98 -2.35 9.12
C GLU A 20 -4.33 -0.86 9.29
N PRO A 21 -3.99 -0.24 10.43
CA PRO A 21 -4.06 1.21 10.56
C PRO A 21 -3.17 1.89 9.52
N LEU A 22 -3.66 2.98 8.93
CA LEU A 22 -2.86 3.79 8.01
C LEU A 22 -1.67 4.38 8.75
N ASN A 23 -0.47 4.23 8.20
CA ASN A 23 0.70 4.95 8.70
C ASN A 23 0.51 6.46 8.45
N ARG A 24 0.21 7.19 9.53
CA ARG A 24 -0.12 8.62 9.46
C ARG A 24 1.07 9.48 9.08
N GLN A 25 2.27 9.11 9.52
CA GLN A 25 3.49 9.82 9.14
C GLN A 25 3.71 9.74 7.63
N TRP A 26 3.61 8.54 7.04
CA TRP A 26 3.75 8.40 5.59
C TRP A 26 2.61 9.08 4.83
N ALA A 27 1.39 9.06 5.36
CA ALA A 27 0.27 9.77 4.74
C ALA A 27 0.51 11.29 4.69
N GLU A 28 1.16 11.87 5.69
CA GLU A 28 1.51 13.30 5.75
C GLU A 28 2.71 13.63 4.85
N GLU A 29 3.75 12.79 4.84
CA GLU A 29 4.96 13.00 4.03
C GLU A 29 4.71 12.79 2.52
N TYR A 30 3.83 11.85 2.14
CA TYR A 30 3.65 11.41 0.75
C TYR A 30 2.23 11.65 0.18
N LEU A 31 1.36 12.34 0.94
CA LEU A 31 0.01 12.82 0.59
C LEU A 31 -1.04 11.78 0.18
N GLY A 32 -0.72 10.65 -0.44
CA GLY A 32 -1.68 9.64 -0.92
C GLY A 32 -1.46 9.21 -2.37
N GLN A 33 -2.39 8.42 -2.92
CA GLN A 33 -2.35 7.88 -4.29
C GLN A 33 -0.95 7.36 -4.66
N ARG A 34 -0.36 7.91 -5.74
CA ARG A 34 0.96 7.54 -6.24
C ARG A 34 2.07 7.73 -5.21
N GLY A 35 2.06 8.83 -4.46
CA GLY A 35 3.13 9.12 -3.50
C GLY A 35 3.19 8.06 -2.40
N LEU A 36 2.03 7.80 -1.77
CA LEU A 36 1.95 6.81 -0.70
C LEU A 36 2.16 5.39 -1.23
N ALA A 37 1.60 5.04 -2.40
CA ALA A 37 1.84 3.73 -3.02
C ALA A 37 3.32 3.47 -3.31
N SER A 38 4.03 4.46 -3.86
CA SER A 38 5.48 4.36 -4.11
C SER A 38 6.27 4.16 -2.81
N LYS A 39 5.88 4.83 -1.70
CA LYS A 39 6.52 4.63 -0.40
C LYS A 39 6.34 3.19 0.11
N TYR A 40 5.13 2.65 0.02
CA TYR A 40 4.86 1.25 0.40
C TYR A 40 5.64 0.25 -0.48
N LEU A 41 5.70 0.46 -1.79
CA LEU A 41 6.53 -0.39 -2.68
C LEU A 41 8.00 -0.35 -2.29
N PHE A 42 8.54 0.85 -2.03
CA PHE A 42 9.94 1.03 -1.66
C PHE A 42 10.32 0.30 -0.36
N GLU A 43 9.43 0.31 0.63
CA GLU A 43 9.70 -0.28 1.95
C GLU A 43 9.45 -1.81 1.98
N GLU A 44 8.57 -2.33 1.13
CA GLU A 44 8.05 -3.68 1.32
C GLU A 44 8.29 -4.66 0.17
N MET A 45 8.80 -4.21 -0.97
CA MET A 45 9.02 -5.05 -2.14
C MET A 45 10.51 -5.13 -2.45
N ASP A 46 11.00 -6.33 -2.75
CA ASP A 46 12.34 -6.48 -3.30
C ASP A 46 12.40 -5.77 -4.67
N PRO A 47 13.26 -4.76 -4.86
CA PRO A 47 13.39 -4.08 -6.14
C PRO A 47 13.87 -4.98 -7.28
N ALA A 48 14.42 -6.16 -6.97
CA ALA A 48 14.82 -7.18 -7.94
C ALA A 48 13.76 -8.26 -8.19
N ALA A 49 12.57 -8.16 -7.58
CA ALA A 49 11.49 -9.11 -7.80
C ALA A 49 11.10 -9.20 -9.28
N ASP A 50 10.81 -10.41 -9.76
CA ASP A 50 10.27 -10.60 -11.10
C ASP A 50 8.86 -9.97 -11.17
N PRO A 51 8.57 -9.08 -12.15
CA PRO A 51 7.29 -8.38 -12.20
C PRO A 51 6.05 -9.27 -12.27
N LEU A 52 6.19 -10.55 -12.65
CA LEU A 52 5.10 -11.50 -12.75
C LEU A 52 5.07 -12.53 -11.60
N SER A 53 5.99 -12.43 -10.64
CA SER A 53 6.06 -13.38 -9.53
C SER A 53 5.09 -13.03 -8.38
N PRO A 54 4.74 -14.00 -7.52
CA PRO A 54 3.88 -13.77 -6.35
C PRO A 54 4.44 -12.79 -5.31
N GLU A 55 5.75 -12.51 -5.37
CA GLU A 55 6.44 -11.57 -4.48
C GLU A 55 6.25 -10.10 -4.91
N ASN A 56 5.85 -9.86 -6.16
CA ASN A 56 5.51 -8.52 -6.63
C ASN A 56 4.22 -8.02 -5.97
N LYS A 57 4.19 -6.73 -5.62
CA LYS A 57 3.04 -6.12 -4.95
C LYS A 57 2.22 -5.24 -5.90
N LEU A 58 0.93 -5.53 -5.99
CA LEU A 58 -0.05 -4.63 -6.62
C LEU A 58 -0.65 -3.70 -5.55
N ILE A 59 -0.54 -2.39 -5.75
CA ILE A 59 -1.12 -1.39 -4.84
C ILE A 59 -2.18 -0.56 -5.57
N LEU A 60 -3.40 -0.60 -5.03
CA LEU A 60 -4.49 0.29 -5.41
C LEU A 60 -4.65 1.34 -4.30
N ALA A 61 -4.19 2.56 -4.55
CA ALA A 61 -4.18 3.63 -3.55
C ALA A 61 -5.09 4.79 -3.95
N THR A 62 -5.99 5.18 -3.05
CA THR A 62 -6.75 6.43 -3.14
C THR A 62 -6.00 7.58 -2.46
N GLY A 63 -6.51 8.80 -2.61
CA GLY A 63 -5.96 9.99 -1.99
C GLY A 63 -6.92 10.57 -0.95
N PRO A 64 -6.49 11.60 -0.20
CA PRO A 64 -7.30 12.26 0.82
C PRO A 64 -8.58 12.95 0.29
N LEU A 65 -8.73 13.04 -1.04
CA LEU A 65 -9.85 13.65 -1.73
C LEU A 65 -10.68 12.63 -2.54
N THR A 66 -10.44 11.32 -2.33
CA THR A 66 -11.10 10.21 -3.02
C THR A 66 -11.56 9.18 -2.00
#